data_AF-A0AB36M500-F1
#
_entry.id   AF-A0AB36M500-F1
#
_cell.length_a   1.000
_cell.length_b   1.000
_cell.length_c   1.000
_cell.angle_alpha   90.00
_cell.angle_beta   90.00
_cell.angle_gamma   90.00
#
_symmetry.space_group_name_H-M   'P 1'
#
loop_
_entity.id
_entity.type
_entity.pdbx_description
1 polymer ?
#
loop_
_entity_poly.entity_id
_entity_poly.type
_entity_poly.pdbx_seq_one_letter_code
_entity_poly.pdbx_strand_id
1 'polypeptide(L)'
;MSVNVVTKEMTERFQREVRRCNYPAKRLSREIGAHENTIGNYLREHVPYQWVYLQQMHNKGLDIHYILLGADPESQSLTRDESVMLKAYRQLPEHAQRSLMSLIEGYAADLQQ
;
A
#
# COMPACT_ATOMS: atom_id res chain seq x y z
N MET A 1 6.08 -11.28 -16.37
CA MET A 1 5.92 -12.34 -15.34
C MET A 1 4.74 -13.21 -15.70
N SER A 2 4.80 -14.52 -15.46
CA SER A 2 3.64 -15.40 -15.68
C SER A 2 2.60 -15.21 -14.57
N VAL A 3 1.33 -15.48 -14.88
CA VAL A 3 0.20 -15.35 -13.94
C VAL A 3 0.41 -16.22 -12.69
N ASN A 4 1.01 -17.40 -12.84
CA ASN A 4 1.28 -18.31 -11.72
C ASN A 4 2.30 -17.74 -10.72
N VAL A 5 3.28 -16.95 -11.19
CA VAL A 5 4.25 -16.30 -10.29
C VAL A 5 3.56 -15.19 -9.50
N VAL A 6 2.73 -14.38 -10.17
CA VAL A 6 2.00 -13.28 -9.54
C VAL A 6 1.04 -13.77 -8.45
N THR A 7 0.25 -14.80 -8.76
CA THR A 7 -0.74 -15.37 -7.82
C THR A 7 -0.08 -16.00 -6.61
N LYS A 8 1.10 -16.63 -6.78
CA LYS A 8 1.92 -17.13 -5.68
C LYS A 8 2.41 -16.01 -4.76
N GLU A 9 3.02 -14.96 -5.33
CA GLU A 9 3.49 -13.80 -4.54
C GLU A 9 2.34 -13.11 -3.78
N MET A 10 1.17 -12.98 -4.42
CA MET A 10 -0.03 -12.45 -3.75
C MET A 10 -0.45 -13.32 -2.57
N THR A 11 -0.45 -14.64 -2.75
CA THR A 11 -0.80 -15.60 -1.70
C THR A 11 0.17 -15.49 -0.52
N GLU A 12 1.47 -15.42 -0.77
CA GLU A 12 2.49 -15.28 0.27
C GLU A 12 2.31 -13.98 1.07
N ARG A 13 2.04 -12.85 0.39
CA ARG A 13 1.74 -11.58 1.04
C ARG A 13 0.45 -11.66 1.87
N PHE A 14 -0.59 -12.27 1.32
CA PHE A 14 -1.88 -12.43 2.00
C PHE A 14 -1.75 -13.30 3.26
N GLN A 15 -1.06 -14.44 3.15
CA GLN A 15 -0.76 -15.29 4.31
C GLN A 15 0.01 -14.55 5.40
N ARG A 16 1.02 -13.75 5.01
CA ARG A 16 1.81 -12.96 5.97
C ARG A 16 0.92 -11.97 6.73
N GLU A 17 0.03 -11.29 6.03
CA GLU A 17 -0.84 -10.27 6.63
C GLU A 17 -1.92 -10.87 7.53
N VAL A 18 -2.55 -11.97 7.11
CA VAL A 18 -3.54 -12.70 7.93
C VAL A 18 -2.90 -13.23 9.21
N ARG A 19 -1.67 -13.75 9.13
CA ARG A 19 -0.89 -14.18 10.31
C ARG A 19 -0.54 -13.01 11.22
N ARG A 20 -0.07 -11.90 10.65
CA ARG A 20 0.29 -10.68 11.40
C ARG A 20 -0.89 -10.12 12.21
N CYS A 21 -2.08 -10.17 11.63
CA CYS A 21 -3.31 -9.68 12.26
C CYS A 21 -4.00 -10.71 13.17
N ASN A 22 -3.45 -11.93 13.28
CA ASN A 22 -3.99 -13.03 14.09
C ASN A 22 -5.46 -13.38 13.80
N TYR A 23 -5.84 -13.42 12.51
CA TYR A 23 -7.18 -13.81 12.08
C TYR A 23 -7.23 -15.25 11.56
N PRO A 24 -7.93 -16.18 12.23
CA PRO A 24 -8.23 -17.49 11.65
C PRO A 24 -9.08 -17.34 10.39
N ALA A 25 -8.76 -18.09 9.33
CA ALA A 25 -9.43 -17.97 8.02
C ALA A 25 -10.96 -18.06 8.10
N LYS A 26 -11.47 -19.04 8.86
CA LYS A 26 -12.91 -19.26 9.09
C LYS A 26 -13.59 -18.05 9.75
N ARG A 27 -12.91 -17.45 10.73
CA ARG A 27 -13.38 -16.25 11.44
C ARG A 27 -13.39 -15.06 10.49
N LEU A 28 -12.29 -14.84 9.76
CA LEU A 28 -12.17 -13.75 8.82
C LEU A 28 -13.24 -13.83 7.72
N SER A 29 -13.43 -15.00 7.09
CA SER A 29 -14.49 -15.20 6.09
C SER A 29 -15.84 -14.75 6.61
N ARG A 30 -16.21 -15.15 7.83
CA ARG A 30 -17.48 -14.79 8.45
C ARG A 30 -17.60 -13.30 8.76
N GLU A 31 -16.57 -12.70 9.36
CA GLU A 31 -16.57 -11.29 9.76
C GLU A 31 -16.66 -10.34 8.56
N ILE A 32 -16.13 -10.73 7.40
CA ILE A 32 -16.21 -9.94 6.16
C ILE A 32 -17.40 -10.32 5.26
N GLY A 33 -18.27 -11.24 5.70
CA GLY A 33 -19.44 -11.68 4.92
C GLY A 33 -19.11 -12.55 3.69
N ALA A 34 -17.92 -13.13 3.63
CA ALA A 34 -17.53 -14.07 2.59
C ALA A 34 -18.01 -15.51 2.90
N HIS A 35 -18.14 -16.34 1.87
CA HIS A 35 -18.35 -17.77 2.06
C HIS A 35 -17.23 -18.38 2.94
N GLU A 36 -17.57 -19.34 3.79
CA GLU A 36 -16.69 -19.85 4.86
C GLU A 36 -15.31 -20.29 4.36
N ASN A 37 -15.26 -20.86 3.15
CA ASN A 37 -14.04 -21.36 2.50
C ASN A 37 -13.25 -20.31 1.70
N THR A 38 -13.78 -19.10 1.49
CA THR A 38 -13.19 -18.10 0.58
C THR A 38 -11.77 -17.73 0.99
N ILE A 39 -11.56 -17.31 2.24
CA ILE A 39 -10.23 -16.97 2.74
C ILE A 39 -9.31 -18.19 2.74
N GLY A 40 -9.82 -19.37 3.10
CA GLY A 40 -9.06 -20.62 3.08
C GLY A 40 -8.58 -21.03 1.67
N ASN A 41 -9.33 -20.67 0.63
CA ASN A 41 -8.91 -20.87 -0.77
C ASN A 41 -7.82 -19.87 -1.15
N TYR A 42 -7.96 -18.60 -0.78
CA TYR A 42 -6.96 -17.57 -1.07
C TYR A 42 -5.62 -17.87 -0.39
N LEU A 43 -5.62 -18.45 0.80
CA LEU A 43 -4.42 -18.90 1.50
C LEU A 43 -3.74 -20.12 0.85
N ARG A 44 -4.41 -20.83 -0.06
CA ARG A 44 -3.93 -22.03 -0.77
C ARG A 44 -3.73 -21.77 -2.27
N GLU A 45 -3.22 -20.59 -2.61
CA GLU A 45 -2.86 -20.20 -3.99
C GLU A 45 -4.05 -20.07 -4.96
N HIS A 46 -5.29 -20.13 -4.47
CA HIS A 46 -6.49 -19.92 -5.27
C HIS A 46 -7.02 -18.49 -5.14
N VAL A 47 -6.13 -17.50 -5.30
CA VAL A 47 -6.54 -16.09 -5.35
C VAL A 47 -7.30 -15.79 -6.65
N PRO A 48 -8.30 -14.90 -6.63
CA PRO A 48 -9.11 -14.60 -7.80
C PRO A 48 -8.30 -13.82 -8.86
N TYR A 49 -8.53 -14.10 -10.14
CA TYR A 49 -7.86 -13.42 -11.26
C TYR A 49 -8.03 -11.90 -11.24
N GLN A 50 -9.13 -11.41 -10.67
CA GLN A 50 -9.39 -9.99 -10.47
C GLN A 50 -8.26 -9.29 -9.70
N TRP A 51 -7.62 -9.97 -8.73
CA TRP A 51 -6.48 -9.39 -8.01
C TRP A 51 -5.26 -9.20 -8.92
N VAL A 52 -5.06 -10.12 -9.87
CA VAL A 52 -4.02 -10.00 -10.89
C VAL A 52 -4.26 -8.77 -11.75
N TYR A 53 -5.52 -8.52 -12.16
CA TYR A 53 -5.87 -7.33 -12.93
C TYR A 53 -5.63 -6.04 -12.14
N LEU A 54 -5.98 -6.02 -10.86
CA LEU A 54 -5.71 -4.88 -9.98
C LEU A 54 -4.21 -4.59 -9.88
N GLN A 55 -3.36 -5.61 -9.72
CA GLN A 55 -1.91 -5.39 -9.72
C GLN A 55 -1.40 -4.92 -11.09
N GLN A 56 -1.95 -5.40 -12.19
CA GLN A 56 -1.59 -4.90 -13.52
C GLN A 56 -1.97 -3.43 -13.71
N MET A 57 -3.16 -3.03 -13.24
CA MET A 57 -3.59 -1.62 -13.21
C MET A 57 -2.67 -0.76 -12.34
N HIS A 58 -2.31 -1.23 -11.14
CA HIS A 58 -1.31 -0.58 -10.29
C HIS A 58 0.02 -0.38 -11.02
N ASN A 59 0.51 -1.42 -11.73
CA ASN A 59 1.74 -1.34 -12.51
C ASN A 59 1.64 -0.38 -13.72
N LYS A 60 0.43 0.06 -14.09
CA LYS A 60 0.17 1.10 -15.09
C LYS A 60 0.02 2.49 -14.49
N GLY A 61 0.16 2.64 -13.17
CA GLY A 61 0.08 3.91 -12.46
C GLY A 61 -1.31 4.26 -11.94
N LEU A 62 -2.28 3.34 -11.98
CA LEU A 62 -3.58 3.56 -11.35
C LEU A 62 -3.48 3.37 -9.83
N ASP A 63 -4.05 4.29 -9.06
CA ASP A 63 -4.14 4.15 -7.61
C ASP A 63 -5.25 3.16 -7.23
N ILE A 64 -4.86 1.91 -6.99
CA ILE A 64 -5.77 0.85 -6.57
C ILE A 64 -6.33 1.07 -5.17
N HIS A 65 -5.58 1.74 -4.27
CA HIS A 65 -6.08 2.00 -2.92
C HIS A 65 -7.18 3.05 -2.96
N TYR A 66 -7.01 4.13 -3.74
CA TYR A 66 -8.08 5.08 -4.01
C TYR A 66 -9.30 4.39 -4.63
N ILE A 67 -9.12 3.55 -5.65
CA ILE A 67 -10.22 2.84 -6.32
C ILE A 67 -10.99 1.92 -5.34
N LEU A 68 -10.30 1.19 -4.47
CA LEU A 68 -10.94 0.20 -3.60
C LEU A 68 -11.45 0.79 -2.27
N LEU A 69 -10.77 1.80 -1.73
CA LEU A 69 -10.99 2.29 -0.36
C LEU A 69 -11.47 3.75 -0.32
N GLY A 70 -11.45 4.47 -1.46
CA GLY A 70 -11.80 5.89 -1.52
C GLY A 70 -10.88 6.80 -0.73
N ALA A 71 -9.72 6.30 -0.28
CA ALA A 71 -8.75 7.07 0.48
C ALA A 71 -8.05 8.06 -0.44
N ASP A 72 -8.17 9.35 -0.12
CA ASP A 72 -7.62 10.48 -0.88
C ASP A 72 -6.15 10.20 -1.24
N PRO A 73 -5.75 10.27 -2.53
CA PRO A 73 -4.36 10.10 -2.95
C PRO A 73 -3.40 11.06 -2.23
N GLU A 74 -3.86 12.26 -1.85
CA GLU A 74 -3.07 13.23 -1.08
C GLU A 74 -2.90 12.82 0.41
N SER A 75 -3.61 11.78 0.86
CA SER A 75 -3.55 11.23 2.22
C SER A 75 -2.77 9.91 2.34
N GLN A 76 -2.21 9.36 1.25
CA GLN A 76 -1.60 8.03 1.25
C GLN A 76 -0.06 8.01 1.18
N SER A 77 0.50 6.86 1.58
CA SER A 77 1.87 6.62 2.02
C SER A 77 2.99 7.22 1.16
N LEU A 78 3.99 7.77 1.85
CA LEU A 78 5.20 8.36 1.27
C LEU A 78 5.79 7.49 0.15
N THR A 79 6.06 8.10 -0.99
CA THR A 79 6.89 7.51 -2.05
C THR A 79 8.26 7.10 -1.48
N ARG A 80 9.03 6.31 -2.23
CA ARG A 80 10.39 5.95 -1.82
C ARG A 80 11.23 7.21 -1.54
N ASP A 81 11.11 8.21 -2.39
CA ASP A 81 11.88 9.45 -2.30
C ASP A 81 11.40 10.32 -1.15
N GLU A 82 10.09 10.41 -0.93
CA GLU A 82 9.51 11.07 0.26
C GLU A 82 9.90 10.36 1.56
N SER A 83 9.96 9.03 1.54
CA SER A 83 10.42 8.22 2.68
C SER A 83 11.90 8.45 2.97
N VAL A 84 12.73 8.58 1.94
CA VAL A 84 14.17 8.90 2.06
C VAL A 84 14.35 10.33 2.56
N MET A 85 13.62 11.29 1.99
CA MET A 85 13.63 12.69 2.39
C MET A 85 13.22 12.85 3.86
N LEU A 86 12.14 12.19 4.29
CA LEU A 86 11.68 12.22 5.68
C LEU A 86 12.68 11.58 6.63
N LYS A 87 13.33 10.47 6.24
CA LYS A 87 14.40 9.85 7.04
C LYS A 87 15.60 10.78 7.18
N ALA A 88 16.04 11.39 6.08
CA ALA A 88 17.16 12.33 6.09
C ALA A 88 16.85 13.55 6.95
N TYR A 89 15.65 14.14 6.80
CA TYR A 89 15.20 15.29 7.59
C TYR A 89 15.26 15.04 9.10
N ARG A 90 14.77 13.88 9.56
CA ARG A 90 14.77 13.50 10.99
C ARG A 90 16.16 13.36 11.60
N GLN A 91 17.20 13.17 10.79
CA GLN A 91 18.58 13.01 11.24
C GLN A 91 19.36 14.34 11.26
N LEU A 92 18.80 15.41 10.70
CA LEU A 92 19.43 16.72 10.68
C LEU A 92 19.40 17.40 12.07
N PRO A 93 20.40 18.24 12.41
CA PRO A 93 20.32 19.13 13.56
C PRO A 93 19.22 20.18 13.37
N GLU A 94 18.67 20.68 14.49
CA GLU A 94 17.47 21.54 14.50
C GLU A 94 17.58 22.78 13.58
N HIS A 95 18.74 23.44 13.57
CA HIS A 95 18.95 24.61 12.70
C HIS A 95 18.86 24.25 11.20
N ALA A 96 19.34 23.06 10.81
CA ALA A 96 19.29 22.60 9.43
C ALA A 96 17.87 22.16 9.03
N GLN A 97 17.11 21.58 9.96
CA GLN A 97 15.68 21.30 9.74
C GLN A 97 14.90 22.59 9.47
N ARG A 98 15.11 23.63 10.28
CA ARG A 98 14.45 24.95 10.09
C ARG A 98 14.81 25.56 8.73
N SER A 99 16.08 25.57 8.35
CA SER A 99 16.51 26.08 7.06
C SER A 99 15.89 25.31 5.88
N LEU A 100 15.78 23.99 5.98
CA LEU A 100 15.13 23.19 4.93
C LEU A 100 13.64 23.50 4.83
N MET A 101 12.95 23.68 5.96
CA MET A 101 11.54 24.06 5.95
C MET A 101 11.32 25.43 5.33
N SER A 102 12.14 26.44 5.68
CA SER A 102 12.06 27.76 5.06
C SER A 102 12.30 27.72 3.55
N LEU A 103 13.19 26.85 3.07
CA LEU A 103 13.41 26.65 1.64
C LEU A 103 12.16 26.06 0.96
N ILE A 104 11.57 25.03 1.54
CA ILE A 104 10.36 24.38 1.01
C ILE A 104 9.19 25.36 0.98
N GLU A 105 8.98 26.13 2.05
CA GLU A 105 7.94 27.16 2.14
C GLU A 105 8.13 28.25 1.08
N GLY A 106 9.37 28.68 0.83
CA GLY A 106 9.68 29.65 -0.23
C GLY A 106 9.25 29.16 -1.62
N TYR A 107 9.64 27.94 -1.98
CA TYR A 107 9.22 27.35 -3.27
C TYR A 107 7.71 27.09 -3.33
N ALA A 108 7.08 26.70 -2.22
CA ALA A 108 5.63 26.49 -2.19
C ALA A 108 4.85 27.80 -2.41
N ALA A 109 5.35 28.93 -1.86
CA ALA A 109 4.75 30.24 -2.08
C ALA A 109 4.88 30.73 -3.52
N ASP A 110 6.00 30.43 -4.19
CA ASP A 110 6.21 30.78 -5.61
C ASP A 110 5.28 30.02 -6.55
N LEU A 111 4.82 28.82 -6.18
CA LEU A 111 3.86 28.02 -6.96
C LEU A 111 2.41 28.52 -6.87
N GLN A 112 2.09 29.37 -5.89
CA GLN A 112 0.75 29.89 -5.64
C GLN A 112 0.49 31.28 -6.26
N GLN A 113 1.49 31.84 -6.97
CA GLN A 113 1.41 33.11 -7.69
C GLN A 113 1.09 32.91 -9.17
#